data_AF-A0A938IEZ7-F1
#
_entry.id   AF-A0A938IEZ7-F1
#
_cell.length_a   1.000
_cell.length_b   1.000
_cell.length_c   1.000
_cell.angle_alpha   90.00
_cell.angle_beta   90.00
_cell.angle_gamma   90.00
#
_symmetry.space_group_name_H-M   'P 1'
#
loop_
_entity.id
_entity.type
_entity.pdbx_description
1 polymer ?
#
loop_
_entity_poly.entity_id
_entity_poly.type
_entity_poly.pdbx_seq_one_letter_code
_entity_poly.pdbx_strand_id
1 'polypeptide(L)'
;MRAHLGHCENCLEHYRATISGIAALGRPRTDSTQSPASSGPAPRLRTGLVRWPRAPGRLPSLSVLGLMVALAAGLFLVRAQSAHDWRVVRVEGVISLDGKTDPASQVLEELPVERWCVLETGAVLEIESGEAQAEVRGPARFVFEKAAGARLRVEQGQFTLQGPLQLSHTTAGLLVDAGRCMVRVTRTSLEVDCLSGTARLIDAGGERALAAGQSVRVP
;
A
#
# COMPACT_ATOMS: atom_id res chain seq x y z
N MET A 1 11.80 -9.10 -10.51
CA MET A 1 10.76 -9.54 -11.47
C MET A 1 11.21 -9.46 -12.94
N ARG A 2 11.66 -8.29 -13.45
CA ARG A 2 12.15 -8.14 -14.84
C ARG A 2 13.33 -9.07 -15.20
N ALA A 3 14.27 -9.27 -14.28
CA ALA A 3 15.40 -10.18 -14.49
C ALA A 3 14.99 -11.68 -14.56
N HIS A 4 13.88 -12.05 -13.91
CA HIS A 4 13.42 -13.44 -13.84
C HIS A 4 12.60 -13.85 -15.06
N LEU A 5 11.82 -12.91 -15.62
CA LEU A 5 11.03 -13.11 -16.85
C LEU A 5 11.89 -13.25 -18.11
N GLY A 6 13.18 -12.92 -18.06
CA GLY A 6 14.11 -13.11 -19.18
C GLY A 6 14.69 -14.53 -19.31
N HIS A 7 14.54 -15.38 -18.29
CA HIS A 7 15.22 -16.69 -18.23
C HIS A 7 14.26 -17.89 -18.11
N CYS A 8 12.94 -17.66 -18.08
CA CYS A 8 11.96 -18.73 -17.98
C CYS A 8 10.80 -18.50 -18.96
N GLU A 9 10.77 -19.27 -20.04
CA GLU A 9 9.74 -19.18 -21.09
C GLU A 9 8.33 -19.45 -20.55
N ASN A 10 8.17 -20.42 -19.63
CA ASN A 10 6.89 -20.70 -18.99
C ASN A 10 6.35 -19.51 -18.15
N CYS A 11 7.22 -18.80 -17.43
CA CYS A 11 6.80 -17.62 -16.67
C CYS A 11 6.47 -16.44 -17.59
N LEU A 12 7.16 -16.32 -18.74
CA LEU A 12 6.89 -15.31 -19.74
C LEU A 12 5.54 -15.56 -20.43
N GLU A 13 5.22 -16.82 -20.76
CA GLU A 13 3.92 -17.19 -21.33
C GLU A 13 2.77 -16.96 -20.35
N HIS A 14 2.94 -17.36 -19.09
CA HIS A 14 1.91 -17.12 -18.07
C HIS A 14 1.66 -15.63 -17.88
N TYR A 15 2.71 -14.82 -17.79
CA TYR A 15 2.62 -13.36 -17.70
C TYR A 15 1.94 -12.73 -18.92
N ARG A 16 2.27 -13.20 -20.14
CA ARG A 16 1.62 -12.73 -21.37
C ARG A 16 0.14 -13.08 -21.40
N ALA A 17 -0.25 -14.28 -20.96
CA ALA A 17 -1.65 -14.70 -20.87
C ALA A 17 -2.45 -13.87 -19.85
N THR A 18 -1.83 -13.51 -18.71
CA THR A 18 -2.48 -12.66 -17.70
C THR A 18 -2.69 -11.23 -18.23
N ILE A 19 -1.71 -10.65 -18.92
CA ILE A 19 -1.84 -9.30 -19.48
C ILE A 19 -2.84 -9.25 -20.62
N SER A 20 -2.88 -10.26 -21.51
CA SER A 20 -3.87 -10.32 -22.59
C SER A 20 -5.30 -10.50 -22.05
N GLY A 21 -5.48 -11.24 -20.95
CA GLY A 21 -6.76 -11.35 -20.23
C GLY A 21 -7.24 -10.02 -19.64
N ILE A 22 -6.34 -9.24 -19.03
CA ILE A 22 -6.66 -7.92 -18.48
C ILE A 22 -7.00 -6.90 -19.59
N ALA A 23 -6.29 -6.96 -20.73
CA ALA A 23 -6.60 -6.12 -21.89
C ALA A 23 -7.96 -6.46 -22.54
N ALA A 24 -8.42 -7.72 -22.43
CA ALA A 24 -9.73 -8.14 -22.92
C ALA A 24 -10.90 -7.65 -22.04
N LEU A 25 -10.67 -7.41 -20.75
CA LEU A 25 -11.68 -6.89 -19.81
C LEU A 25 -11.94 -5.38 -19.97
N GLY A 26 -11.07 -4.65 -20.68
CA GLY A 26 -11.17 -3.20 -20.90
C GLY A 26 -11.86 -2.77 -22.19
N ARG A 27 -12.35 -3.69 -23.03
CA ARG A 27 -13.04 -3.31 -24.28
C ARG A 27 -14.56 -3.25 -24.09
N PRO A 28 -15.22 -2.11 -24.41
CA PRO A 28 -16.66 -2.06 -24.50
C PRO A 28 -17.14 -3.00 -25.61
N ARG A 29 -17.99 -3.95 -25.21
CA ARG A 29 -18.66 -4.90 -26.10
C ARG A 29 -19.68 -4.15 -26.95
N THR A 30 -19.29 -3.72 -28.14
CA THR A 30 -20.25 -3.37 -29.20
C THR A 30 -20.77 -4.67 -29.79
N ASP A 31 -21.95 -5.11 -29.33
CA ASP A 31 -22.70 -6.18 -29.96
C ASP A 31 -23.19 -5.68 -31.33
N SER A 32 -22.40 -5.97 -32.37
CA SER A 32 -22.82 -5.94 -33.76
C SER A 32 -23.30 -7.34 -34.12
N THR A 33 -24.61 -7.57 -34.03
CA THR A 33 -25.25 -8.76 -34.61
C THR A 33 -25.80 -8.37 -35.97
N GLN A 34 -25.19 -8.91 -37.03
CA GLN A 34 -25.69 -8.84 -38.39
C GLN A 34 -26.36 -10.16 -38.80
N SER A 35 -27.50 -10.03 -39.49
CA SER A 35 -28.11 -10.94 -40.50
C SER A 35 -28.97 -12.13 -40.06
N PRO A 36 -29.91 -12.65 -40.91
CA PRO A 36 -30.28 -12.24 -42.29
C PRO A 36 -31.81 -12.07 -42.58
N ALA A 37 -32.07 -11.73 -43.85
CA ALA A 37 -33.31 -11.45 -44.61
C ALA A 37 -34.58 -12.33 -44.43
N SER A 38 -35.79 -11.74 -44.62
CA SER A 38 -36.65 -11.96 -45.82
C SER A 38 -37.95 -11.11 -45.86
N SER A 39 -38.20 -10.50 -47.03
CA SER A 39 -39.46 -10.17 -47.75
C SER A 39 -40.69 -9.46 -47.12
N GLY A 40 -40.86 -8.16 -47.49
CA GLY A 40 -42.05 -7.56 -48.16
C GLY A 40 -43.21 -6.96 -47.31
N PRO A 41 -44.09 -6.10 -47.88
CA PRO A 41 -43.89 -4.95 -48.78
C PRO A 41 -44.34 -3.60 -48.15
N ALA A 42 -43.84 -2.47 -48.66
CA ALA A 42 -44.39 -1.13 -48.40
C ALA A 42 -45.79 -0.97 -49.02
N PRO A 43 -46.68 -0.06 -48.54
CA PRO A 43 -46.66 1.28 -49.15
C PRO A 43 -47.27 2.46 -48.33
N ARG A 44 -47.01 3.66 -48.88
CA ARG A 44 -47.79 4.93 -48.89
C ARG A 44 -47.54 6.02 -47.83
N LEU A 45 -46.91 7.07 -48.35
CA LEU A 45 -46.96 8.48 -47.95
C LEU A 45 -48.40 8.96 -47.68
N ARG A 46 -48.60 9.67 -46.57
CA ARG A 46 -49.68 10.67 -46.46
C ARG A 46 -49.27 11.84 -45.55
N THR A 47 -49.17 12.99 -46.18
CA THR A 47 -48.96 14.32 -45.61
C THR A 47 -50.15 14.74 -44.75
N GLY A 48 -49.87 15.18 -43.52
CA GLY A 48 -50.81 15.81 -42.61
C GLY A 48 -50.16 17.03 -41.97
N LEU A 49 -50.63 18.21 -42.34
CA LEU A 49 -50.23 19.52 -41.81
C LEU A 49 -50.86 19.81 -40.44
N VAL A 50 -50.26 20.80 -39.75
CA VAL A 50 -50.79 21.62 -38.63
C VAL A 50 -50.70 20.92 -37.25
N ARG A 51 -50.21 21.49 -36.14
CA ARG A 51 -49.95 22.84 -35.60
C ARG A 51 -48.97 22.63 -34.42
N TRP A 52 -48.17 23.63 -34.02
CA TRP A 52 -48.24 24.28 -32.70
C TRP A 52 -47.17 25.39 -32.60
N PRO A 53 -47.44 26.47 -31.84
CA PRO A 53 -46.71 27.73 -31.90
C PRO A 53 -45.87 28.02 -30.64
N ARG A 54 -45.08 29.10 -30.73
CA ARG A 54 -44.61 30.00 -29.65
C ARG A 54 -43.61 29.44 -28.60
N ALA A 55 -42.39 30.00 -28.66
CA ALA A 55 -41.51 30.24 -27.51
C ALA A 55 -42.23 31.10 -26.42
N PRO A 56 -41.73 31.33 -25.18
CA PRO A 56 -40.38 31.10 -24.65
C PRO A 56 -40.33 30.44 -23.24
N GLY A 57 -39.19 29.87 -22.82
CA GLY A 57 -39.13 29.20 -21.51
C GLY A 57 -37.74 28.93 -20.96
N ARG A 58 -37.23 29.90 -20.19
CA ARG A 58 -36.43 29.76 -18.95
C ARG A 58 -35.17 28.87 -19.02
N LEU A 59 -34.02 29.54 -19.08
CA LEU A 59 -32.76 29.05 -18.51
C LEU A 59 -32.98 28.67 -17.02
N PRO A 60 -32.69 27.43 -16.60
CA PRO A 60 -32.67 27.12 -15.18
C PRO A 60 -31.40 27.67 -14.54
N SER A 61 -31.62 28.35 -13.41
CA SER A 61 -30.66 28.86 -12.45
C SER A 61 -29.56 27.84 -12.13
N LEU A 62 -28.30 28.25 -12.33
CA LEU A 62 -27.13 27.61 -11.74
C LEU A 62 -27.26 27.67 -10.21
N SER A 63 -27.71 26.57 -9.65
CA SER A 63 -27.83 26.37 -8.21
C SER A 63 -26.43 26.32 -7.59
N VAL A 64 -26.13 27.34 -6.79
CA VAL A 64 -24.93 27.53 -5.97
C VAL A 64 -24.62 26.31 -5.07
N LEU A 65 -25.58 25.39 -4.87
CA LEU A 65 -25.36 24.11 -4.18
C LEU A 65 -24.49 23.11 -4.95
N GLY A 66 -24.47 23.13 -6.29
CA GLY A 66 -23.72 22.14 -7.09
C GLY A 66 -22.20 22.33 -7.04
N LEU A 67 -21.74 23.56 -6.82
CA LEU A 67 -20.32 23.90 -6.77
C LEU A 67 -19.66 23.48 -5.44
N MET A 68 -20.43 23.39 -4.35
CA MET A 68 -19.90 23.03 -3.01
C MET A 68 -19.67 21.52 -2.85
N VAL A 69 -20.41 20.67 -3.56
CA VAL A 69 -20.20 19.21 -3.51
C VAL A 69 -18.94 18.81 -4.28
N ALA A 70 -18.60 19.51 -5.36
CA ALA A 70 -17.36 19.28 -6.11
C ALA A 70 -16.10 19.74 -5.32
N LEU A 71 -16.21 20.80 -4.49
CA LEU A 71 -15.09 21.23 -3.66
C LEU A 71 -14.86 20.33 -2.43
N ALA A 72 -15.92 19.72 -1.86
CA ALA A 72 -15.77 18.76 -0.76
C ALA A 72 -15.17 17.41 -1.23
N ALA A 73 -15.47 16.98 -2.45
CA ALA A 73 -14.83 15.80 -3.05
C ALA A 73 -13.39 16.10 -3.52
N GLY A 74 -13.10 17.33 -3.93
CA GLY A 74 -11.77 17.75 -4.37
C GLY A 74 -10.77 17.99 -3.23
N LEU A 75 -11.21 18.45 -2.06
CA LEU A 75 -10.34 18.69 -0.91
C LEU A 75 -10.07 17.44 -0.06
N PHE A 76 -10.85 16.36 -0.22
CA PHE A 76 -10.57 15.08 0.44
C PHE A 76 -9.61 14.18 -0.37
N LEU A 77 -9.45 14.44 -1.67
CA LEU A 77 -8.50 13.73 -2.54
C LEU A 77 -7.08 14.31 -2.52
N VAL A 78 -6.83 15.35 -1.72
CA VAL A 78 -5.50 15.94 -1.48
C VAL A 78 -4.99 15.64 -0.06
N ARG A 79 -5.36 14.47 0.50
CA ARG A 79 -4.54 13.85 1.55
C ARG A 79 -3.74 12.69 0.96
N ALA A 80 -2.51 13.04 0.61
CA ALA A 80 -1.35 12.20 0.80
C ALA A 80 -1.39 10.84 0.08
N GLN A 81 -1.26 10.87 -1.24
CA GLN A 81 -0.36 9.89 -1.90
C GLN A 81 1.09 10.31 -1.63
N SER A 82 1.47 10.46 -0.35
CA SER A 82 2.88 10.43 0.00
C SER A 82 3.26 8.95 -0.06
N ALA A 83 4.12 8.61 -1.02
CA ALA A 83 5.00 7.47 -0.84
C ALA A 83 5.48 7.53 0.62
N HIS A 84 5.20 6.47 1.38
CA HIS A 84 5.58 6.40 2.79
C HIS A 84 7.08 6.15 2.85
N ASP A 85 7.84 7.18 2.48
CA ASP A 85 9.29 7.16 2.52
C ASP A 85 9.69 7.25 4.00
N TRP A 86 10.44 6.26 4.43
CA TRP A 86 10.96 6.21 5.79
C TRP A 86 11.97 7.31 5.97
N ARG A 87 11.66 8.22 6.88
CA ARG A 87 12.53 9.32 7.24
C ARG A 87 13.30 8.99 8.49
N VAL A 88 14.59 9.31 8.49
CA VAL A 88 15.42 9.20 9.68
C VAL A 88 15.19 10.42 10.56
N VAL A 89 14.82 10.17 11.81
CA VAL A 89 14.68 11.21 12.85
C VAL A 89 15.98 11.36 13.61
N ARG A 90 16.62 10.24 13.97
CA ARG A 90 17.85 10.22 14.77
C ARG A 90 18.68 9.00 14.43
N VAL A 91 19.99 9.18 14.33
CA VAL A 91 20.97 8.08 14.27
C VAL A 91 22.06 8.35 15.29
N GLU A 92 22.33 7.37 16.13
CA GLU A 92 23.48 7.33 17.02
C GLU A 92 24.26 6.04 16.74
N GLY A 93 25.59 6.13 16.59
CA GLY A 93 26.45 4.96 16.38
C GLY A 93 26.81 4.70 14.92
N VAL A 94 26.80 3.43 14.50
CA VAL A 94 27.22 3.01 13.15
C VAL A 94 26.12 2.22 12.48
N ILE A 95 25.79 2.61 11.24
CA ILE A 95 24.85 1.91 10.38
C ILE A 95 25.59 1.48 9.12
N SER A 96 25.38 0.23 8.70
CA SER A 96 25.87 -0.27 7.42
C SER A 96 24.70 -0.59 6.50
N LEU A 97 24.79 -0.15 5.25
CA LEU A 97 23.81 -0.38 4.19
C LEU A 97 24.43 -1.32 3.15
N ASP A 98 23.90 -2.54 3.04
CA ASP A 98 24.44 -3.63 2.20
C ASP A 98 25.97 -3.83 2.34
N GLY A 99 26.47 -3.77 3.57
CA GLY A 99 27.89 -3.98 3.86
C GLY A 99 28.79 -2.78 3.58
N LYS A 100 28.25 -1.64 3.13
CA LYS A 100 28.96 -0.36 3.15
C LYS A 100 28.65 0.35 4.45
N THR A 101 29.68 0.61 5.24
CA THR A 101 29.56 1.33 6.51
C THR A 101 29.39 2.81 6.23
N ASP A 102 28.29 3.39 6.70
CA ASP A 102 28.07 4.83 6.69
C ASP A 102 28.19 5.32 8.13
N PRO A 103 29.20 6.16 8.47
CA PRO A 103 29.22 6.78 9.78
C PRO A 103 27.95 7.61 9.96
N ALA A 104 27.29 7.50 11.12
CA ALA A 104 26.04 8.19 11.45
C ALA A 104 26.04 9.72 11.23
N SER A 105 27.20 10.30 10.97
CA SER A 105 27.43 11.70 10.67
C SER A 105 26.99 12.13 9.27
N GLN A 106 26.77 11.21 8.33
CA GLN A 106 26.10 11.55 7.07
C GLN A 106 24.60 11.41 7.26
N VAL A 107 23.92 12.56 7.18
CA VAL A 107 22.47 12.70 7.32
C VAL A 107 21.80 11.90 6.21
N LEU A 108 21.53 10.62 6.47
CA LEU A 108 20.60 9.83 5.67
C LEU A 108 19.21 10.43 5.94
N GLU A 109 18.83 11.48 5.22
CA GLU A 109 17.48 12.05 5.35
C GLU A 109 16.40 11.01 5.01
N GLU A 110 16.74 10.10 4.09
CA GLU A 110 15.88 9.02 3.62
C GLU A 110 16.64 7.68 3.65
N LEU A 111 16.01 6.65 4.21
CA LEU A 111 16.58 5.29 4.17
C LEU A 111 16.21 4.59 2.86
N PRO A 112 17.16 3.87 2.25
CA PRO A 112 16.86 3.17 1.02
C PRO A 112 15.89 2.01 1.26
N VAL A 113 14.80 2.01 0.51
CA VAL A 113 13.84 0.90 0.48
C VAL A 113 14.48 -0.32 -0.20
N GLU A 114 14.14 -1.52 0.26
CA GLU A 114 14.63 -2.81 -0.26
C GLU A 114 16.14 -3.09 -0.09
N ARG A 115 16.84 -2.30 0.74
CA ARG A 115 18.26 -2.52 1.08
C ARG A 115 18.44 -2.93 2.54
N TRP A 116 19.33 -3.87 2.80
CA TRP A 116 19.54 -4.34 4.18
C TRP A 116 20.30 -3.30 4.98
N CYS A 117 19.70 -2.91 6.10
CA CYS A 117 20.27 -2.06 7.12
C CYS A 117 20.81 -2.95 8.25
N VAL A 118 22.05 -2.68 8.67
CA VAL A 118 22.69 -3.32 9.83
C VAL A 118 23.09 -2.24 10.81
N LEU A 119 22.59 -2.34 12.04
CA LEU A 119 23.01 -1.49 13.16
C LEU A 119 24.02 -2.26 14.00
N GLU A 120 25.14 -1.60 14.27
CA GLU A 120 26.17 -2.14 15.16
C GLU A 120 25.77 -2.06 16.63
N THR A 121 26.49 -2.78 17.48
CA THR A 121 26.22 -2.77 18.93
C THR A 121 26.34 -1.35 19.49
N GLY A 122 25.32 -0.93 20.26
CA GLY A 122 25.25 0.42 20.83
C GLY A 122 24.71 1.49 19.87
N ALA A 123 24.44 1.15 18.61
CA ALA A 123 23.76 2.04 17.69
C ALA A 123 22.26 2.14 18.00
N VAL A 124 21.68 3.31 17.76
CA VAL A 124 20.24 3.57 17.87
C VAL A 124 19.79 4.30 16.61
N LEU A 125 18.69 3.86 16.02
CA LEU A 125 18.06 4.48 14.88
C LEU A 125 16.60 4.77 15.21
N GLU A 126 16.18 6.02 15.07
CA GLU A 126 14.77 6.41 15.11
C GLU A 126 14.31 6.83 13.73
N ILE A 127 13.18 6.28 13.32
CA ILE A 127 12.62 6.40 11.99
C ILE A 127 11.11 6.63 12.06
N GLU A 128 10.61 7.39 11.12
CA GLU A 128 9.20 7.74 11.02
C GLU A 128 8.67 7.55 9.59
N SER A 129 7.38 7.22 9.49
CA SER A 129 6.67 7.12 8.23
C SER A 129 5.18 7.43 8.46
N GLY A 130 4.79 8.67 8.19
CA GLY A 130 3.44 9.16 8.53
C GLY A 130 3.19 9.12 10.04
N GLU A 131 2.23 8.31 10.48
CA GLU A 131 1.90 8.11 11.91
C GLU A 131 2.71 6.98 12.55
N ALA A 132 3.45 6.21 11.76
CA ALA A 132 4.26 5.11 12.24
C ALA A 132 5.64 5.61 12.70
N GLN A 133 6.10 5.13 13.84
CA GLN A 133 7.42 5.38 14.37
C GLN A 133 8.06 4.06 14.79
N ALA A 134 9.36 3.94 14.56
CA ALA A 134 10.13 2.82 15.05
C ALA A 134 11.49 3.28 15.60
N GLU A 135 11.84 2.79 16.78
CA GLU A 135 13.17 2.89 17.35
C GLU A 135 13.83 1.52 17.25
N VAL A 136 14.99 1.45 16.61
CA VAL A 136 15.77 0.23 16.43
C VAL A 136 17.05 0.34 17.24
N ARG A 137 17.33 -0.66 18.06
CA ARG A 137 18.56 -0.74 18.86
C ARG A 137 19.45 -1.84 18.33
N GLY A 138 20.70 -1.49 18.08
CA GLY A 138 21.75 -2.41 17.64
C GLY A 138 22.23 -3.33 18.77
N PRO A 139 22.60 -4.58 18.45
CA PRO A 139 22.76 -5.14 17.11
C PRO A 139 21.42 -5.49 16.45
N ALA A 140 21.20 -5.01 15.21
CA ALA A 140 19.96 -5.27 14.47
C ALA A 140 20.20 -5.40 12.97
N ARG A 141 19.33 -6.16 12.29
CA ARG A 141 19.33 -6.32 10.83
C ARG A 141 17.91 -6.35 10.31
N PHE A 142 17.59 -5.41 9.43
CA PHE A 142 16.24 -5.18 8.91
C PHE A 142 16.29 -4.51 7.54
N VAL A 143 15.13 -4.45 6.87
CA VAL A 143 14.93 -3.78 5.59
C VAL A 143 13.53 -3.18 5.54
N PHE A 144 13.43 -2.01 4.90
CA PHE A 144 12.16 -1.38 4.60
C PHE A 144 11.56 -2.00 3.34
N GLU A 145 10.30 -2.40 3.40
CA GLU A 145 9.62 -2.97 2.25
C GLU A 145 8.86 -1.89 1.48
N LYS A 146 8.92 -1.98 0.15
CA LYS A 146 8.12 -1.11 -0.71
C LYS A 146 6.67 -1.57 -0.70
N ALA A 147 5.85 -0.93 0.12
CA ALA A 147 4.43 -1.25 0.25
C ALA A 147 3.58 0.00 0.51
N ALA A 148 2.26 -0.15 0.39
CA ALA A 148 1.33 0.85 0.92
C ALA A 148 1.37 0.76 2.45
N GLY A 149 2.01 1.74 3.09
CA GLY A 149 2.15 1.84 4.55
C GLY A 149 3.53 1.49 5.09
N ALA A 150 3.71 1.68 6.40
CA ALA A 150 4.97 1.44 7.11
C ALA A 150 5.20 -0.06 7.30
N ARG A 151 6.12 -0.63 6.50
CA ARG A 151 6.49 -2.05 6.58
C ARG A 151 7.98 -2.27 6.81
N LEU A 152 8.27 -3.15 7.76
CA LEU A 152 9.61 -3.54 8.16
C LEU A 152 9.73 -5.06 8.05
N ARG A 153 10.75 -5.55 7.34
CA ARG A 153 11.17 -6.95 7.46
C ARG A 153 12.42 -7.02 8.29
N VAL A 154 12.43 -7.91 9.28
CA VAL A 154 13.49 -8.01 10.28
C VAL A 154 14.05 -9.43 10.31
N GLU A 155 15.35 -9.55 10.59
CA GLU A 155 16.02 -10.84 10.84
C GLU A 155 16.51 -10.96 12.28
N GLN A 156 16.91 -9.85 12.90
CA GLN A 156 17.39 -9.81 14.27
C GLN A 156 17.35 -8.37 14.81
N GLY A 157 17.24 -8.24 16.13
CA GLY A 157 17.41 -6.99 16.84
C GLY A 157 16.27 -6.67 17.81
N GLN A 158 16.35 -5.49 18.42
CA GLN A 158 15.33 -4.97 19.31
C GLN A 158 14.68 -3.73 18.70
N PHE A 159 13.35 -3.74 18.68
CA PHE A 159 12.53 -2.72 18.03
C PHE A 159 11.47 -2.21 19.01
N THR A 160 11.29 -0.90 19.07
CA THR A 160 10.11 -0.30 19.70
C THR A 160 9.28 0.31 18.59
N LEU A 161 8.06 -0.19 18.40
CA LEU A 161 7.17 0.17 17.30
C LEU A 161 5.98 0.95 17.83
N GLN A 162 5.56 2.00 17.13
CA GLN A 162 4.42 2.82 17.49
C GLN A 162 3.61 3.21 16.25
N GLY A 163 2.28 3.19 16.38
CA GLY A 163 1.36 3.58 15.31
C GLY A 163 1.12 2.47 14.27
N PRO A 164 0.48 2.79 13.14
CA PRO A 164 0.09 1.83 12.12
C PRO A 164 1.30 1.28 11.37
N LEU A 165 1.80 0.11 11.77
CA LEU A 165 3.03 -0.47 11.25
C LEU A 165 2.93 -2.00 11.16
N GLN A 166 3.50 -2.55 10.09
CA GLN A 166 3.66 -3.99 9.91
C GLN A 166 5.14 -4.39 10.04
N LEU A 167 5.40 -5.36 10.91
CA LEU A 167 6.69 -6.03 11.02
C LEU A 167 6.56 -7.47 10.55
N SER A 168 7.48 -7.91 9.69
CA SER A 168 7.53 -9.27 9.16
C SER A 168 8.85 -9.94 9.57
N HIS A 169 8.75 -11.11 10.18
CA HIS A 169 9.86 -12.00 10.48
C HIS A 169 9.60 -13.36 9.84
N THR A 170 10.62 -14.19 9.66
CA THR A 170 10.49 -15.53 9.08
C THR A 170 9.49 -16.41 9.82
N THR A 171 9.31 -16.20 11.13
CA THR A 171 8.44 -17.04 11.97
C THR A 171 7.05 -16.45 12.23
N ALA A 172 6.90 -15.12 12.14
CA ALA A 172 5.64 -14.44 12.41
C ALA A 172 5.60 -13.03 11.81
N GLY A 173 4.40 -12.52 11.58
CA GLY A 173 4.12 -11.11 11.32
C GLY A 173 3.47 -10.44 12.53
N LEU A 174 3.72 -9.15 12.69
CA LEU A 174 3.09 -8.29 13.69
C LEU A 174 2.48 -7.08 12.99
N LEU A 175 1.21 -6.81 13.27
CA LEU A 175 0.49 -5.62 12.87
C LEU A 175 0.24 -4.78 14.12
N VAL A 176 0.80 -3.59 14.19
CA VAL A 176 0.47 -2.59 15.21
C VAL A 176 -0.51 -1.64 14.56
N ASP A 177 -1.76 -1.58 15.05
CA ASP A 177 -2.79 -0.72 14.43
C ASP A 177 -2.75 0.67 15.07
N ALA A 178 -2.94 0.72 16.40
CA ALA A 178 -2.84 1.93 17.21
C ALA A 178 -2.33 1.53 18.59
N GLY A 179 -1.02 1.61 18.78
CA GLY A 179 -0.39 1.16 20.02
C GLY A 179 1.11 1.30 20.01
N ARG A 180 1.75 0.76 21.05
CA ARG A 180 3.19 0.67 21.19
C ARG A 180 3.58 -0.74 21.57
N CYS A 181 4.50 -1.34 20.83
CA CYS A 181 5.03 -2.68 21.10
C CYS A 181 6.55 -2.65 21.21
N MET A 182 7.11 -3.41 22.14
CA MET A 182 8.53 -3.76 22.11
C MET A 182 8.67 -5.16 21.52
N VAL A 183 9.55 -5.31 20.54
CA VAL A 183 9.76 -6.55 19.82
C VAL A 183 11.23 -6.93 19.92
N ARG A 184 11.51 -8.16 20.34
CA ARG A 184 12.84 -8.75 20.29
C ARG A 184 12.85 -9.88 19.29
N VAL A 185 13.75 -9.80 18.32
CA VAL A 185 13.86 -10.75 17.22
C VAL A 185 15.23 -11.40 17.26
N THR A 186 15.21 -12.73 17.24
CA THR A 186 16.38 -13.55 16.92
C THR A 186 16.09 -14.29 15.62
N ARG A 187 17.10 -14.96 15.04
CA ARG A 187 16.94 -15.73 13.80
C ARG A 187 15.83 -16.79 13.85
N THR A 188 15.45 -17.23 15.04
CA THR A 188 14.52 -18.35 15.26
C THR A 188 13.50 -18.02 16.34
N SER A 189 13.26 -16.76 16.65
CA SER A 189 12.20 -16.42 17.58
C SER A 189 11.83 -14.95 17.50
N LEU A 190 10.55 -14.66 17.73
CA LEU A 190 10.01 -13.33 17.84
C LEU A 190 9.26 -13.21 19.17
N GLU A 191 9.69 -12.28 20.01
CA GLU A 191 9.04 -11.93 21.27
C GLU A 191 8.41 -10.55 21.12
N VAL A 192 7.14 -10.41 21.49
CA VAL A 192 6.37 -9.16 21.43
C VAL A 192 5.80 -8.87 22.81
N ASP A 193 6.12 -7.69 23.32
CA ASP A 193 5.53 -7.08 24.49
C ASP A 193 4.63 -5.92 24.03
N CYS A 194 3.30 -6.07 24.14
CA CYS A 194 2.37 -4.98 23.81
C CYS A 194 2.31 -4.01 24.99
N LEU A 195 2.93 -2.84 24.86
CA LEU A 195 3.03 -1.86 25.94
C LEU A 195 1.77 -1.01 26.08
N SER A 196 1.11 -0.71 24.96
CA SER A 196 -0.14 0.06 24.92
C SER A 196 -0.92 -0.21 23.64
N GLY A 197 -2.24 0.06 23.68
CA GLY A 197 -3.11 -0.11 22.52
C GLY A 197 -3.34 -1.58 22.16
N THR A 198 -3.43 -1.86 20.86
CA THR A 198 -3.66 -3.20 20.33
C THR A 198 -2.69 -3.53 19.20
N ALA A 199 -2.24 -4.79 19.17
CA ALA A 199 -1.49 -5.36 18.06
C ALA A 199 -2.05 -6.72 17.68
N ARG A 200 -1.75 -7.20 16.47
CA ARG A 200 -2.17 -8.51 15.97
C ARG A 200 -0.95 -9.27 15.51
N LEU A 201 -0.74 -10.44 16.09
CA LEU A 201 0.33 -11.36 15.76
C LEU A 201 -0.22 -12.42 14.84
N ILE A 202 0.46 -12.67 13.72
CA ILE A 202 0.09 -13.66 12.72
C ILE A 202 1.23 -14.66 12.61
N ASP A 203 1.00 -15.91 12.97
CA ASP A 203 1.97 -16.99 12.86
C ASP A 203 1.33 -18.25 12.27
N ALA A 204 2.04 -19.37 12.29
CA ALA A 204 1.54 -20.65 11.79
C ALA A 204 0.29 -21.16 12.52
N GLY A 205 0.05 -20.71 13.75
CA GLY A 205 -1.15 -21.01 14.54
C GLY A 205 -2.34 -20.11 14.24
N GLY A 206 -2.17 -19.10 13.38
CA GLY A 206 -3.21 -18.15 12.97
C GLY A 206 -2.98 -16.75 13.53
N GLU A 207 -4.06 -15.96 13.53
CA GLU A 207 -4.05 -14.58 14.01
C GLU A 207 -4.47 -14.50 15.49
N ARG A 208 -3.69 -13.76 16.28
CA ARG A 208 -3.92 -13.55 17.72
C ARG A 208 -3.84 -12.07 18.03
N ALA A 209 -4.88 -11.53 18.66
CA ALA A 209 -4.86 -10.16 19.16
C ALA A 209 -4.04 -10.09 20.46
N LEU A 210 -3.21 -9.06 20.57
CA LEU A 210 -2.44 -8.69 21.75
C LEU A 210 -2.97 -7.36 22.28
N ALA A 211 -3.44 -7.37 23.53
CA ALA A 211 -3.83 -6.19 24.27
C ALA A 211 -2.65 -5.64 25.09
N ALA A 212 -2.76 -4.38 25.51
CA ALA A 212 -1.78 -3.75 26.39
C ALA A 212 -1.48 -4.61 27.64
N GLY A 213 -0.19 -4.74 27.96
CA GLY A 213 0.33 -5.57 29.04
C GLY A 213 0.51 -7.05 28.70
N GLN A 214 0.14 -7.50 27.50
CA GLN A 214 0.34 -8.89 27.08
C GLN A 214 1.69 -9.08 26.39
N SER A 215 2.30 -10.24 26.65
CA SER A 215 3.55 -10.69 26.04
C SER A 215 3.35 -12.04 25.38
N VAL A 216 3.92 -12.20 24.18
CA VAL A 216 3.93 -13.48 23.46
C VAL A 216 5.30 -13.73 22.87
N ARG A 217 5.74 -14.99 22.93
CA ARG A 217 6.91 -15.49 22.24
C ARG A 217 6.52 -16.53 21.21
N VAL A 218 6.99 -16.35 19.98
CA VAL A 218 6.91 -17.31 18.88
C VAL A 218 8.31 -17.85 18.61
N PRO A 219 8.50 -19.17 18.49
CA PRO A 219 9.75 -19.76 18.01
C PRO A 219 9.94 -19.53 16.50
#